data_AF-A0A2I0VT45-F1
#
_entry.id   AF-A0A2I0VT45-F1
#
_cell.length_a   1.000
_cell.length_b   1.000
_cell.length_c   1.000
_cell.angle_alpha   90.00
_cell.angle_beta   90.00
_cell.angle_gamma   90.00
#
_symmetry.space_group_name_H-M   'P 1'
#
loop_
_entity.id
_entity.type
_entity.pdbx_description
1 polymer ?
#
loop_
_entity_poly.entity_id
_entity_poly.type
_entity_poly.pdbx_seq_one_letter_code
_entity_poly.pdbx_strand_id
1 'polypeptide(L)' 'MAPMVKADRICTEILNSNSCNVPACTYDCYNLKKGHGECIANKNKPGYACFCFYSC' A
#
# COMPACT_ATOMS: atom_id res chain seq x y z
N MET A 1 -23.06 18.58 12.53
CA MET A 1 -22.78 17.95 11.22
C MET A 1 -21.32 17.54 11.21
N ALA A 2 -21.02 16.26 11.46
CA ALA A 2 -19.69 15.73 11.17
C ALA A 2 -19.57 15.66 9.63
N PRO A 3 -18.49 16.17 9.03
CA PRO A 3 -18.34 16.07 7.58
C PRO A 3 -18.33 14.58 7.23
N MET A 4 -19.21 14.21 6.30
CA MET A 4 -19.14 12.93 5.61
C MET A 4 -17.81 12.93 4.88
N VAL A 5 -16.75 12.46 5.55
CA VAL A 5 -15.52 12.05 4.89
C VAL A 5 -16.01 11.04 3.88
N LYS A 6 -15.99 11.40 2.59
CA LYS A 6 -15.98 10.39 1.54
C LYS A 6 -14.83 9.50 1.95
N ALA A 7 -15.13 8.36 2.58
CA ALA A 7 -14.20 7.28 2.65
C ALA A 7 -14.06 6.86 1.19
N ASP A 8 -13.22 7.58 0.43
CA ASP A 8 -12.45 6.98 -0.65
C ASP A 8 -12.01 5.66 -0.04
N ARG A 9 -12.55 4.53 -0.52
CA ARG A 9 -12.30 3.27 0.15
C ARG A 9 -10.86 2.97 -0.22
N ILE A 10 -9.94 3.35 0.64
CA ILE A 10 -8.52 3.10 0.42
C ILE A 10 -8.35 1.61 0.71
N CYS A 11 -8.35 0.80 -0.35
CA CYS A 11 -7.97 -0.59 -0.28
C CYS A 11 -6.46 -0.69 -0.04
N THR A 12 -6.05 -1.69 0.74
CA THR A 12 -4.65 -1.97 1.01
C THR A 12 -4.33 -3.41 0.68
N GLU A 13 -3.31 -3.63 -0.14
CA GLU A 13 -2.85 -4.96 -0.54
C GLU A 13 -1.35 -5.12 -0.27
N ILE A 14 -0.92 -6.28 0.21
CA ILE A 14 0.51 -6.56 0.41
C ILE A 14 1.05 -7.18 -0.89
N LEU A 15 1.84 -6.42 -1.64
CA LEU A 15 2.47 -6.90 -2.88
C LEU A 15 3.69 -7.78 -2.58
N ASN A 16 4.47 -7.47 -1.54
CA ASN A 16 5.63 -8.26 -1.16
C ASN A 16 5.86 -8.23 0.35
N SER A 17 5.83 -9.40 0.98
CA SER A 17 5.87 -9.53 2.44
C SER A 17 7.27 -9.70 3.02
N ASN A 18 8.30 -9.83 2.17
CA ASN A 18 9.66 -10.25 2.60
C ASN A 18 10.75 -9.25 2.18
N SER A 19 10.55 -8.54 1.08
CA SER A 19 11.45 -7.47 0.63
C SER A 19 10.63 -6.28 0.16
N CYS A 20 10.90 -5.11 0.72
CA CYS A 20 10.31 -3.89 0.22
C CYS A 20 11.35 -3.01 -0.45
N ASN A 21 11.20 -2.89 -1.77
CA ASN A 21 11.92 -1.93 -2.58
C ASN A 21 10.93 -0.82 -2.94
N VAL A 22 11.01 0.34 -2.26
CA VAL A 22 10.08 1.47 -2.45
C VAL A 22 9.81 1.77 -3.93
N PRO A 23 10.82 2.00 -4.79
CA PRO A 23 10.57 2.32 -6.20
C PRO A 23 9.83 1.21 -6.96
N ALA A 24 10.17 -0.06 -6.72
CA ALA A 24 9.46 -1.17 -7.35
C ALA A 24 8.02 -1.30 -6.79
N CYS A 25 7.87 -1.17 -5.47
CA CYS A 25 6.59 -1.23 -4.77
C CYS A 25 5.60 -0.18 -5.28
N THR A 26 6.05 1.08 -5.38
CA THR A 26 5.25 2.17 -5.93
C THR A 26 4.95 1.94 -7.42
N TYR A 27 5.93 1.48 -8.20
CA TYR A 27 5.73 1.22 -9.64
C TYR A 27 4.73 0.10 -9.91
N ASP A 28 4.84 -1.04 -9.23
CA ASP A 28 3.91 -2.16 -9.32
C ASP A 28 2.50 -1.75 -8.85
N CYS A 29 2.40 -1.09 -7.69
CA CYS A 29 1.11 -0.62 -7.17
C CYS A 29 0.43 0.38 -8.12
N TYR A 30 1.20 1.30 -8.70
CA TYR A 30 0.68 2.26 -9.66
C TYR A 30 0.26 1.60 -10.98
N ASN A 31 1.00 0.60 -11.48
CA ASN A 31 0.63 -0.12 -12.69
C ASN A 31 -0.62 -0.99 -12.50
N LEU A 32 -0.72 -1.69 -11.36
CA LEU A 32 -1.80 -2.64 -11.10
C LEU A 32 -3.11 -1.97 -10.69
N LYS A 33 -3.02 -0.94 -9.83
CA LYS A 33 -4.20 -0.35 -9.16
C LYS A 33 -4.29 1.16 -9.30
N LYS A 34 -3.35 1.81 -9.99
CA LYS A 34 -3.20 3.28 -10.01
C LYS A 34 -3.08 3.87 -8.61
N GLY A 35 -2.51 3.09 -7.68
CA GLY A 35 -2.34 3.45 -6.28
C GLY A 35 -0.92 3.95 -5.94
N HIS A 36 -0.67 4.03 -4.64
CA HIS A 36 0.61 4.37 -4.04
C HIS A 36 1.16 3.19 -3.24
N GLY A 37 2.40 2.78 -3.53
CA GLY A 37 3.08 1.73 -2.79
C GLY A 37 3.99 2.30 -1.71
N GLU A 38 3.87 1.84 -0.47
CA GLU A 38 4.75 2.17 0.67
C GLU A 38 5.40 0.93 1.29
N CYS A 39 6.60 1.14 1.84
CA CYS A 39 7.31 0.14 2.60
C CYS A 39 7.03 0.28 4.09
N ILE A 40 6.26 -0.67 4.64
CA ILE A 40 5.90 -0.68 6.06
C ILE A 40 6.59 -1.87 6.73
N ALA A 41 7.23 -1.62 7.86
CA ALA A 41 7.86 -2.68 8.65
C ALA A 41 6.81 -3.71 9.07
N ASN A 42 7.01 -4.97 8.72
CA ASN A 42 6.09 -6.03 9.07
C ASN A 42 6.30 -6.40 10.54
N LYS A 43 5.31 -6.19 11.41
CA LYS A 43 5.44 -6.50 12.85
C LYS A 43 5.68 -7.99 13.13
N ASN A 44 5.32 -8.87 12.19
CA ASN A 44 5.45 -10.32 12.33
C ASN A 44 6.72 -10.93 11.69
N LYS A 45 7.50 -10.16 10.91
CA LYS A 45 8.74 -10.65 10.28
C LYS A 45 9.82 -9.57 10.27
N PRO A 46 11.10 -9.93 10.49
CA PRO A 46 12.19 -8.97 10.30
C PRO A 46 12.27 -8.59 8.82
N GLY A 47 11.72 -7.42 8.47
CA GLY A 47 11.71 -6.92 7.10
C GLY A 47 10.67 -5.83 6.86
N TYR A 48 10.89 -5.07 5.79
CA TYR A 48 9.87 -4.17 5.25
C TYR A 48 9.01 -4.95 4.25
N ALA A 49 7.69 -4.81 4.37
CA ALA A 49 6.74 -5.31 3.40
C ALA A 49 6.23 -4.14 2.54
N CYS A 50 5.97 -4.43 1.27
CA CYS A 50 5.39 -3.51 0.32
C CYS A 50 3.86 -3.54 0.43
N PHE A 51 3.28 -2.42 0.81
CA PHE A 51 1.84 -2.19 0.89
C PHE A 51 1.41 -1.27 -0.24
N CYS A 52 0.41 -1.69 -1.01
CA CYS A 52 -0.21 -0.91 -2.07
C CYS A 52 -1.51 -0.31 -1.56
N PHE A 53 -1.58 1.01 -1.50
CA PHE A 53 -2.75 1.79 -1.14
C PHE A 53 -3.41 2.32 -2.41
N TYR A 54 -4.65 1.95 -2.67
CA TYR A 54 -5.36 2.39 -3.88
C TYR A 54 -6.83 2.65 -3.56
N SER A 55 -7.45 3.56 -4.32
CA SER A 55 -8.89 3.78 -4.20
C SER A 55 -9.68 2.62 -4.82
N CYS A 56 -10.58 2.07 -4.02
CA CYS A 56 -11.67 1.16 -4.35
C CYS A 56 -12.98 1.74 -3.73
#